data_AF-A0A6M5YW56-F1
#
_entry.id   AF-A0A6M5YW56-F1
#
_cell.length_a   1.000
_cell.length_b   1.000
_cell.length_c   1.000
_cell.angle_alpha   90.00
_cell.angle_beta   90.00
_cell.angle_gamma   90.00
#
_symmetry.space_group_name_H-M   'P 1'
#
loop_
_entity.id
_entity.type
_entity.pdbx_description
1 polymer ?
#
loop_
_entity_poly.entity_id
_entity_poly.type
_entity_poly.pdbx_seq_one_letter_code
_entity_poly.pdbx_strand_id
1 'polypeptide(L)'
;MFTAEDRSFIRAILSHPAELTAWLVYADWLDKRDDPRAEFIRLEFRRGQLRTTDPAWGLVESRLRELRGSLDPDWVSIFDRPKIENCDEAFAFKCPKHWENLDATADNSVRHCAGCKKLVYYCRTLPEAQNHARQGHCVAVQLGVLRYPEDLESNDSATNDADADVIGFFDPYYTPPDPPRRPWWKFW
;
A
#
# COMPACT_ATOMS: atom_id res chain seq x y z
N MET A 1 5.40 24.96 10.48
CA MET A 1 5.01 24.58 11.87
C MET A 1 3.49 24.64 11.96
N PHE A 2 2.83 23.54 12.37
CA PHE A 2 1.36 23.49 12.43
C PHE A 2 0.81 24.41 13.53
N THR A 3 -0.26 25.14 13.19
CA THR A 3 -1.00 25.99 14.14
C THR A 3 -1.71 25.15 15.21
N ALA A 4 -2.20 25.80 16.27
CA ALA A 4 -3.02 25.12 17.28
C ALA A 4 -4.32 24.55 16.67
N GLU A 5 -4.89 25.28 15.71
CA GLU A 5 -6.10 24.88 14.98
C GLU A 5 -5.85 23.67 14.08
N ASP A 6 -4.75 23.68 13.29
CA ASP A 6 -4.30 22.51 12.51
C ASP A 6 -4.22 21.26 13.38
N ARG A 7 -3.58 21.37 14.54
CA ARG A 7 -3.40 20.24 15.47
C ARG A 7 -4.73 19.72 16.01
N SER A 8 -5.73 20.59 16.17
CA SER A 8 -7.07 20.18 16.59
C SER A 8 -7.76 19.36 15.51
N PHE A 9 -7.70 19.80 14.24
CA PHE A 9 -8.23 19.03 13.11
C PHE A 9 -7.52 17.67 12.97
N ILE A 10 -6.19 17.69 12.98
CA ILE A 10 -5.38 16.47 12.87
C ILE A 10 -5.71 15.48 13.99
N ARG A 11 -5.85 15.95 15.24
CA ARG A 11 -6.23 15.08 16.37
C ARG A 11 -7.60 14.45 16.15
N ALA A 12 -8.58 15.21 15.68
CA ALA A 12 -9.92 14.69 15.41
C ALA A 12 -9.88 13.61 14.31
N ILE A 13 -9.13 13.88 13.23
CA ILE A 13 -8.92 12.94 12.11
C ILE A 13 -8.25 11.65 12.59
N LEU A 14 -7.17 11.75 13.36
CA LEU A 14 -6.44 10.59 13.87
C LEU A 14 -7.25 9.77 14.89
N SER A 15 -8.26 10.37 15.53
CA SER A 15 -9.17 9.67 16.45
C SER A 15 -10.26 8.88 15.73
N HIS A 16 -10.64 9.30 14.50
CA HIS A 16 -11.63 8.63 13.66
C HIS A 16 -11.12 8.47 12.22
N PRO A 17 -10.06 7.66 12.02
CA PRO A 17 -9.31 7.59 10.75
C PRO A 17 -10.16 7.27 9.51
N ALA A 18 -11.17 6.40 9.66
CA ALA A 18 -12.05 5.99 8.57
C ALA A 18 -13.10 7.06 8.18
N GLU A 19 -13.25 8.13 8.95
CA GLU A 19 -14.22 9.19 8.70
C GLU A 19 -13.62 10.28 7.79
N LEU A 20 -13.71 10.07 6.48
CA LEU A 20 -13.18 11.02 5.49
C LEU A 20 -13.89 12.37 5.49
N THR A 21 -15.06 12.51 6.12
CA THR A 21 -15.75 13.80 6.27
C THR A 21 -14.87 14.81 7.00
N ALA A 22 -14.19 14.39 8.08
CA ALA A 22 -13.30 15.27 8.84
C ALA A 22 -12.12 15.78 8.00
N TRP A 23 -11.67 14.99 7.04
CA TRP A 23 -10.60 15.37 6.10
C TRP A 23 -11.07 16.48 5.17
N LEU A 24 -12.28 16.36 4.63
CA LEU A 24 -12.85 17.36 3.72
C LEU A 24 -13.16 18.68 4.45
N VAL A 25 -13.65 18.61 5.70
CA VAL A 25 -13.83 19.81 6.54
C VAL A 25 -12.49 20.51 6.78
N TYR A 26 -11.43 19.76 7.03
CA TYR A 26 -10.09 20.33 7.17
C TYR A 26 -9.58 20.93 5.84
N ALA A 27 -9.83 20.30 4.70
CA ALA A 27 -9.52 20.86 3.38
C ALA A 27 -10.27 22.17 3.11
N ASP A 28 -11.55 22.27 3.47
CA ASP A 28 -12.33 23.52 3.34
C ASP A 28 -11.77 24.64 4.23
N TRP A 29 -11.24 24.31 5.41
CA TRP A 29 -10.57 25.27 6.29
C TRP A 29 -9.22 25.75 5.73
N LEU A 30 -8.48 24.85 5.07
CA LEU A 30 -7.20 25.14 4.38
C LEU A 30 -7.41 26.01 3.12
N ASP A 31 -8.44 25.75 2.33
CA ASP A 31 -8.80 26.53 1.13
C ASP A 31 -9.01 28.02 1.43
N LYS A 32 -9.69 28.33 2.53
CA LYS A 32 -9.94 29.72 2.96
C LYS A 32 -8.65 30.49 3.23
N ARG A 33 -7.53 29.80 3.33
CA ARG A 33 -6.19 30.33 3.57
C ARG A 33 -5.28 30.18 2.35
N ASP A 34 -5.81 29.75 1.21
CA ASP A 34 -5.05 29.48 -0.02
C ASP A 34 -3.87 28.52 0.22
N ASP A 35 -4.09 27.51 1.09
CA ASP A 35 -3.05 26.57 1.49
C ASP A 35 -3.01 25.35 0.56
N PRO A 36 -1.86 25.02 -0.06
CA PRO A 36 -1.74 23.93 -1.03
C PRO A 36 -2.05 22.54 -0.44
N ARG A 37 -2.03 22.39 0.89
CA ARG A 37 -2.46 21.17 1.58
C ARG A 37 -3.91 20.81 1.29
N ALA A 38 -4.77 21.80 1.02
CA ALA A 38 -6.17 21.56 0.67
C ALA A 38 -6.31 20.80 -0.65
N GLU A 39 -5.51 21.18 -1.65
CA GLU A 39 -5.49 20.52 -2.96
C GLU A 39 -5.08 19.06 -2.80
N PHE A 40 -4.06 18.78 -2.00
CA PHE A 40 -3.58 17.42 -1.74
C PHE A 40 -4.69 16.50 -1.21
N ILE A 41 -5.41 16.92 -0.16
CA ILE A 41 -6.48 16.13 0.44
C ILE A 41 -7.59 15.83 -0.58
N ARG A 42 -7.98 16.82 -1.38
CA ARG A 42 -9.03 16.62 -2.38
C ARG A 42 -8.60 15.71 -3.52
N LEU A 43 -7.34 15.80 -3.94
CA LEU A 43 -6.80 14.90 -4.95
C LEU A 43 -6.68 13.47 -4.44
N GLU A 44 -6.35 13.25 -3.17
CA GLU A 44 -6.39 11.91 -2.55
C GLU A 44 -7.80 11.31 -2.56
N PHE A 45 -8.82 12.13 -2.28
CA PHE A 45 -10.22 11.70 -2.37
C PHE A 45 -10.60 11.37 -3.82
N ARG A 46 -10.28 12.27 -4.76
CA ARG A 46 -10.55 12.08 -6.19
C ARG A 46 -9.86 10.85 -6.74
N ARG A 47 -8.59 10.61 -6.39
CA ARG A 47 -7.83 9.42 -6.79
C ARG A 47 -8.53 8.14 -6.36
N GLY A 48 -9.08 8.10 -5.14
CA GLY A 48 -9.83 6.95 -4.63
C GLY A 48 -11.16 6.66 -5.36
N GLN A 49 -11.71 7.64 -6.08
CA GLN A 49 -12.92 7.49 -6.89
C GLN A 49 -12.64 7.09 -8.34
N LEU A 50 -11.41 7.29 -8.82
CA LEU A 50 -11.01 7.02 -10.19
C LEU A 50 -10.56 5.57 -10.36
N ARG A 51 -10.88 4.98 -11.51
CA ARG A 51 -10.27 3.72 -11.94
C ARG A 51 -8.89 4.02 -12.52
N THR A 52 -7.96 3.09 -12.38
CA THR A 52 -6.60 3.23 -12.94
C THR A 52 -6.57 3.35 -14.46
N THR A 53 -7.61 2.88 -15.15
CA THR A 53 -7.77 3.00 -16.61
C THR A 53 -8.35 4.35 -17.05
N ASP A 54 -8.80 5.19 -16.11
CA ASP A 54 -9.34 6.52 -16.43
C ASP A 54 -8.20 7.47 -16.80
N PRO A 55 -8.24 8.16 -17.95
CA PRO A 55 -7.22 9.15 -18.32
C PRO A 55 -6.99 10.24 -17.26
N ALA A 56 -8.03 10.62 -16.50
CA ALA A 56 -7.92 11.59 -15.42
C ALA A 56 -7.05 11.07 -14.25
N TRP A 57 -6.93 9.75 -14.09
CA TRP A 57 -6.12 9.14 -13.04
C TRP A 57 -4.66 9.56 -13.15
N GLY A 58 -4.08 9.53 -14.36
CA GLY A 58 -2.69 9.90 -14.60
C GLY A 58 -2.40 11.37 -14.26
N LEU A 59 -3.34 12.27 -14.57
CA LEU A 59 -3.22 13.70 -14.24
C LEU A 59 -3.28 13.93 -12.72
N VAL A 60 -4.23 13.29 -12.04
CA VAL A 60 -4.36 13.37 -10.58
C VAL A 60 -3.12 12.81 -9.89
N GLU A 61 -2.61 11.66 -10.31
CA GLU A 61 -1.43 11.04 -9.71
C GLU A 61 -0.17 11.88 -9.95
N SER A 62 0.00 12.48 -11.13
CA SER A 62 1.11 13.40 -11.39
C SER A 62 1.09 14.58 -10.43
N ARG A 63 -0.08 15.21 -10.25
CA ARG A 63 -0.21 16.35 -9.35
C ARG A 63 0.00 15.98 -7.89
N LEU A 64 -0.51 14.82 -7.46
CA LEU A 64 -0.24 14.30 -6.12
C LEU A 64 1.25 14.06 -5.90
N ARG A 65 1.97 13.51 -6.88
CA ARG A 65 3.42 13.31 -6.78
C ARG A 65 4.18 14.62 -6.55
N GLU A 66 3.82 15.68 -7.26
CA GLU A 66 4.40 17.02 -7.06
C GLU A 66 4.14 17.54 -5.65
N LEU A 67 2.89 17.45 -5.18
CA LEU A 67 2.50 17.91 -3.84
C LEU A 67 3.18 17.11 -2.73
N ARG A 68 3.31 15.79 -2.86
CA ARG A 68 4.05 14.96 -1.88
C ARG A 68 5.52 15.40 -1.74
N GLY A 69 6.13 15.90 -2.82
CA GLY A 69 7.52 16.38 -2.81
C GLY A 69 7.71 17.78 -2.24
N SER A 70 6.66 18.59 -2.16
CA SER A 70 6.74 19.99 -1.68
C SER A 70 6.15 20.20 -0.28
N LEU A 71 5.30 19.28 0.20
CA LEU A 71 4.68 19.33 1.51
C LEU A 71 5.52 18.67 2.60
N ASP A 72 5.18 18.94 3.86
CA ASP A 72 5.81 18.33 5.03
C ASP A 72 5.61 16.79 5.03
N PRO A 73 6.68 15.97 5.03
CA PRO A 73 6.58 14.51 4.99
C PRO A 73 5.82 13.87 6.16
N ASP A 74 5.84 14.49 7.35
CA ASP A 74 5.10 13.99 8.52
C ASP A 74 3.62 14.34 8.44
N TRP A 75 3.28 15.38 7.70
CA TRP A 75 1.89 15.71 7.36
C TRP A 75 1.38 14.79 6.25
N VAL A 76 2.19 14.55 5.21
CA VAL A 76 1.82 13.65 4.11
C VAL A 76 1.52 12.24 4.63
N SER A 77 2.30 11.70 5.58
CA SER A 77 2.01 10.37 6.15
C SER A 77 0.67 10.28 6.90
N ILE A 78 0.09 11.41 7.35
CA ILE A 78 -1.25 11.42 7.95
C ILE A 78 -2.33 11.26 6.85
N PHE A 79 -2.15 11.95 5.73
CA PHE A 79 -3.18 12.14 4.69
C PHE A 79 -2.98 11.30 3.42
N ASP A 80 -1.87 10.59 3.28
CA ASP A 80 -1.67 9.66 2.17
C ASP A 80 -2.55 8.42 2.38
N ARG A 81 -2.95 7.78 1.27
CA ARG A 81 -3.89 6.64 1.29
C ARG A 81 -3.37 5.41 0.54
N PRO A 82 -2.15 4.92 0.85
CA PRO A 82 -1.63 3.72 0.25
C PRO A 82 -2.37 2.48 0.76
N LYS A 83 -2.29 1.40 -0.05
CA LYS A 83 -2.67 0.07 0.41
C LYS A 83 -1.63 -0.46 1.40
N ILE A 84 -2.07 -1.33 2.30
CA ILE A 84 -1.20 -2.06 3.20
C ILE A 84 -0.75 -3.35 2.52
N GLU A 85 0.55 -3.61 2.58
CA GLU A 85 1.24 -4.75 1.99
C GLU A 85 1.97 -5.54 3.07
N ASN A 86 2.48 -6.72 2.68
CA ASN A 86 3.11 -7.68 3.59
C ASN A 86 2.21 -8.06 4.78
N CYS A 87 0.90 -8.20 4.52
CA CYS A 87 -0.05 -8.73 5.48
C CYS A 87 -0.05 -10.26 5.40
N ASP A 88 0.18 -10.91 6.53
CA ASP A 88 0.03 -12.36 6.71
C ASP A 88 -1.34 -12.85 6.19
N GLU A 89 -1.34 -13.88 5.35
CA GLU A 89 -2.54 -14.42 4.70
C GLU A 89 -3.61 -14.85 5.72
N ALA A 90 -3.19 -15.33 6.89
CA ALA A 90 -4.10 -15.73 7.96
C ALA A 90 -4.96 -14.56 8.50
N PHE A 91 -4.48 -13.32 8.33
CA PHE A 91 -5.14 -12.10 8.82
C PHE A 91 -5.48 -11.09 7.71
N ALA A 92 -5.13 -11.38 6.45
CA ALA A 92 -5.38 -10.51 5.30
C ALA A 92 -6.88 -10.18 5.10
N PHE A 93 -7.77 -11.07 5.54
CA PHE A 93 -9.23 -10.87 5.50
C PHE A 93 -9.76 -9.94 6.60
N LYS A 94 -9.01 -9.74 7.69
CA LYS A 94 -9.37 -8.87 8.83
C LYS A 94 -8.70 -7.50 8.75
N CYS A 95 -7.69 -7.35 7.89
CA CYS A 95 -7.01 -6.08 7.68
C CYS A 95 -7.93 -5.11 6.92
N PRO A 96 -8.04 -3.83 7.34
CA PRO A 96 -8.78 -2.81 6.57
C PRO A 96 -8.07 -2.42 5.26
N LYS A 97 -6.87 -2.97 4.99
CA LYS A 97 -6.05 -2.87 3.76
C LYS A 97 -5.61 -1.47 3.34
N HIS A 98 -5.99 -0.43 4.08
CA HIS A 98 -5.72 0.97 3.77
C HIS A 98 -5.11 1.66 4.98
N TRP A 99 -3.99 2.36 4.76
CA TRP A 99 -3.18 3.00 5.79
C TRP A 99 -3.97 4.00 6.63
N GLU A 100 -4.77 4.82 5.96
CA GLU A 100 -5.50 5.91 6.61
C GLU A 100 -6.53 5.39 7.61
N ASN A 101 -6.97 4.13 7.49
CA ASN A 101 -7.99 3.49 8.32
C ASN A 101 -7.43 2.85 9.60
N LEU A 102 -6.11 2.87 9.81
CA LEU A 102 -5.47 2.27 10.97
C LEU A 102 -5.42 3.23 12.16
N ASP A 103 -5.38 2.67 13.37
CA ASP A 103 -5.30 3.42 14.62
C ASP A 103 -3.97 4.18 14.68
N ALA A 104 -4.04 5.48 14.97
CA ALA A 104 -2.87 6.31 15.11
C ALA A 104 -2.02 5.90 16.33
N THR A 105 -0.70 6.05 16.20
CA THR A 105 0.23 5.95 17.34
C THR A 105 0.83 7.32 17.66
N ALA A 106 1.81 7.36 18.57
CA ALA A 106 2.56 8.58 18.84
C ALA A 106 3.45 9.01 17.66
N ASP A 107 3.80 8.09 16.77
CA ASP A 107 4.56 8.35 15.55
C ASP A 107 3.61 8.34 14.34
N ASN A 108 3.61 9.43 13.56
CA ASN A 108 2.76 9.56 12.37
C ASN A 108 3.11 8.54 11.27
N SER A 109 4.33 8.01 11.28
CA SER A 109 4.78 6.98 10.33
C SER A 109 4.53 5.55 10.82
N VAL A 110 3.91 5.38 11.99
CA VAL A 110 3.56 4.07 12.55
C VAL A 110 2.09 4.04 12.96
N ARG A 111 1.36 3.04 12.49
CA ARG A 111 -0.04 2.81 12.88
C ARG A 111 -0.27 1.40 13.38
N HIS A 112 -1.31 1.23 14.16
CA HIS A 112 -1.72 -0.08 14.68
C HIS A 112 -2.94 -0.60 13.91
N CYS A 113 -2.88 -1.86 13.48
CA CYS A 113 -4.02 -2.53 12.87
C CYS A 113 -4.81 -3.33 13.90
N ALA A 114 -6.04 -2.90 14.22
CA ALA A 114 -6.92 -3.63 15.13
C ALA A 114 -7.26 -5.07 14.66
N GLY A 115 -7.21 -5.33 13.35
CA GLY A 115 -7.54 -6.64 12.76
C GLY A 115 -6.45 -7.70 12.97
N CYS A 116 -5.20 -7.39 12.61
CA CYS A 116 -4.07 -8.31 12.78
C CYS A 116 -3.25 -8.07 14.07
N LYS A 117 -3.52 -6.98 14.80
CA LYS A 117 -2.84 -6.57 16.03
C LYS A 117 -1.33 -6.32 15.86
N LYS A 118 -0.91 -5.97 14.64
CA LYS A 118 0.48 -5.64 14.30
C LYS A 118 0.63 -4.13 14.08
N LEU A 119 1.86 -3.65 14.24
CA LEU A 119 2.26 -2.34 13.75
C LEU A 119 2.41 -2.38 12.22
N VAL A 120 2.03 -1.28 11.58
CA VAL A 120 2.17 -1.03 10.16
C VAL A 120 3.05 0.21 10.01
N TYR A 121 4.03 0.14 9.11
CA TYR A 121 5.03 1.19 8.91
C TYR A 121 4.81 1.91 7.57
N TYR A 122 4.68 3.23 7.62
CA TYR A 122 4.60 4.06 6.43
C TYR A 122 6.00 4.30 5.88
N CYS A 123 6.27 3.78 4.69
CA CYS A 123 7.59 3.80 4.09
C CYS A 123 7.62 4.82 2.95
N ARG A 124 8.52 5.80 3.05
CA ARG A 124 8.68 6.88 2.06
C ARG A 124 9.62 6.51 0.93
N THR A 125 10.37 5.42 1.10
CA THR A 125 11.33 4.91 0.12
C THR A 125 11.22 3.40 -0.02
N LEU A 126 11.62 2.88 -1.17
CA LEU A 126 11.64 1.44 -1.40
C LEU A 126 12.61 0.70 -0.45
N PRO A 127 13.85 1.18 -0.19
CA PRO A 127 14.75 0.52 0.76
C PRO A 127 14.19 0.40 2.18
N GLU A 128 13.46 1.43 2.65
CA GLU A 128 12.77 1.39 3.94
C GLU A 128 11.68 0.31 3.95
N ALA A 129 10.85 0.28 2.90
CA ALA A 129 9.80 -0.73 2.75
C ALA A 129 10.36 -2.15 2.72
N GLN A 130 11.44 -2.38 1.97
CA GLN A 130 12.14 -3.66 1.92
C GLN A 130 12.72 -4.05 3.28
N ASN A 131 13.27 -3.09 4.02
CA ASN A 131 13.82 -3.35 5.33
C ASN A 131 12.74 -3.78 6.34
N HIS A 132 11.59 -3.12 6.33
CA HIS A 132 10.45 -3.52 7.16
C HIS A 132 9.86 -4.87 6.70
N ALA A 133 9.73 -5.08 5.38
CA ALA A 133 9.20 -6.31 4.82
C ALA A 133 10.04 -7.54 5.21
N ARG A 134 11.38 -7.44 5.12
CA ARG A 134 12.33 -8.49 5.57
C ARG A 134 12.23 -8.84 7.05
N GLN A 135 11.70 -7.94 7.88
CA GLN A 135 11.46 -8.18 9.31
C GLN A 135 10.06 -8.76 9.57
N GLY A 136 9.26 -9.03 8.53
CA GLY A 136 7.88 -9.50 8.66
C GLY A 136 6.90 -8.39 9.08
N HIS A 137 7.30 -7.11 8.99
CA HIS A 137 6.42 -5.99 9.29
C HIS A 137 5.47 -5.70 8.12
N CYS A 138 4.22 -5.35 8.44
CA CYS A 138 3.30 -4.81 7.46
C CYS A 138 3.74 -3.39 7.06
N VAL A 139 3.64 -3.07 5.77
CA VAL A 139 4.12 -1.78 5.23
C VAL A 139 3.04 -1.07 4.44
N ALA A 140 3.07 0.25 4.47
CA ALA A 140 2.29 1.14 3.64
C ALA A 140 3.28 2.01 2.85
N VAL A 141 3.51 1.70 1.57
CA VAL A 141 4.49 2.42 0.77
C VAL A 141 3.85 3.65 0.16
N GLN A 142 4.46 4.82 0.36
CA GLN A 142 4.02 6.08 -0.21
C GLN A 142 3.77 5.95 -1.71
N LEU A 143 2.60 6.40 -2.17
CA LEU A 143 2.12 6.15 -3.54
C LEU A 143 2.99 6.78 -4.65
N GLY A 144 3.81 7.76 -4.30
CA GLY A 144 4.76 8.39 -5.23
C GLY A 144 6.06 7.60 -5.48
N VAL A 145 6.31 6.54 -4.71
CA VAL A 145 7.54 5.74 -4.81
C VAL A 145 7.46 4.82 -6.02
N LEU A 146 8.42 4.94 -6.95
CA LEU A 146 8.57 4.02 -8.07
C LEU A 146 9.01 2.65 -7.57
N ARG A 147 8.27 1.61 -7.96
CA ARG A 147 8.50 0.20 -7.61
C ARG A 147 7.74 -0.71 -8.56
N TYR A 148 8.11 -1.97 -8.58
CA TYR A 148 7.58 -3.03 -9.42
C TYR A 148 6.95 -4.12 -8.56
N PRO A 149 6.14 -5.03 -9.16
CA PRO A 149 5.77 -6.28 -8.48
C PRO A 149 7.01 -6.99 -7.93
N GLU A 150 6.87 -7.72 -6.83
CA GLU A 150 7.93 -8.52 -6.17
C GLU A 150 9.01 -7.72 -5.42
N ASP A 151 9.05 -6.38 -5.54
CA ASP A 151 10.04 -5.52 -4.86
C ASP A 151 10.05 -5.63 -3.32
N LEU A 152 9.01 -6.20 -2.72
CA LEU A 152 8.86 -6.42 -1.28
C LEU A 152 8.97 -7.90 -0.86
N GLU A 153 9.14 -8.82 -1.80
CA GLU A 153 9.29 -10.24 -1.46
C GLU A 153 10.62 -10.44 -0.73
N SER A 154 10.57 -11.10 0.43
CA SER A 154 11.80 -11.56 1.07
C SER A 154 12.40 -12.60 0.14
N ASN A 155 13.64 -12.37 -0.30
CA ASN A 155 14.39 -13.38 -1.04
C ASN A 155 14.82 -14.49 -0.08
N ASP A 156 13.84 -15.19 0.51
CA ASP A 156 14.04 -16.39 1.32
C ASP A 156 14.31 -17.62 0.43
N SER A 157 14.58 -17.42 -0.86
CA SER A 157 15.16 -18.42 -1.77
C SER A 157 16.67 -18.65 -1.54
N ALA A 158 17.24 -18.07 -0.48
CA ALA A 158 18.47 -18.58 0.13
C ALA A 158 18.17 -19.57 1.25
N THR A 159 17.10 -20.38 1.13
CA THR A 159 17.23 -21.76 1.58
C THR A 159 18.40 -22.35 0.80
N ASN A 160 19.39 -22.89 1.52
CA ASN A 160 20.32 -23.84 0.95
C ASN A 160 19.52 -25.09 0.55
N ASP A 161 18.75 -25.01 -0.53
CA ASP A 161 18.13 -26.15 -1.15
C ASP A 161 19.17 -26.76 -2.08
N ALA A 162 20.00 -27.59 -1.48
CA ALA A 162 20.72 -28.65 -2.20
C ALA A 162 19.75 -29.69 -2.83
N ASP A 163 18.43 -29.49 -2.72
CA ASP A 163 17.36 -30.31 -3.29
C ASP A 163 16.29 -29.43 -3.99
N ALA A 164 16.70 -28.44 -4.78
CA ALA A 164 15.79 -27.83 -5.74
C ALA A 164 15.56 -28.79 -6.92
N ASP A 165 14.50 -29.59 -6.85
CA ASP A 165 13.94 -30.29 -8.00
C ASP A 165 13.61 -29.25 -9.10
N VAL A 166 14.45 -29.22 -10.13
CA VAL A 166 14.26 -28.38 -11.32
C VAL A 166 13.05 -28.90 -12.08
N ILE A 167 11.88 -28.28 -11.88
CA ILE A 167 10.74 -28.45 -12.78
C ILE A 167 11.11 -27.74 -14.10
N GLY A 168 11.52 -28.54 -15.09
CA GLY A 168 11.76 -28.07 -16.45
C GLY A 168 13.21 -28.18 -16.90
N PHE A 169 13.84 -29.35 -16.75
CA PHE A 169 14.94 -29.69 -17.63
C PHE A 169 14.36 -30.02 -19.02
N PHE A 170 14.54 -29.12 -19.99
CA PHE A 170 14.19 -29.40 -21.37
C PHE A 170 15.24 -30.37 -21.92
N ASP A 171 14.96 -31.67 -21.84
CA ASP A 171 15.77 -32.67 -22.54
C ASP A 171 15.40 -32.62 -24.04
N PRO A 172 16.31 -32.13 -24.92
CA PRO A 172 16.03 -32.04 -26.36
C PRO A 172 15.89 -33.42 -27.02
N TYR A 173 16.14 -34.51 -26.28
CA TYR A 173 15.98 -35.89 -26.75
C TYR A 173 14.79 -36.61 -26.11
N TYR A 174 13.99 -35.94 -25.26
CA TYR A 174 12.78 -36.56 -24.71
C TYR A 174 11.78 -36.86 -25.82
N THR A 175 11.47 -38.14 -25.99
CA THR A 175 10.39 -38.60 -26.87
C THR A 175 9.22 -39.03 -25.99
N PRO A 176 8.05 -38.36 -26.04
CA PRO A 176 6.90 -38.75 -25.25
C PRO A 176 6.47 -40.19 -25.58
N PRO A 177 6.07 -41.01 -24.60
CA PRO A 177 5.51 -42.32 -24.87
C PRO A 177 4.18 -42.20 -25.64
N ASP A 178 3.91 -43.17 -26.52
CA ASP A 178 2.67 -43.22 -27.29
C ASP A 178 1.43 -43.14 -26.36
N PRO A 179 0.43 -42.31 -26.69
CA PRO A 179 -0.75 -42.19 -25.84
C PRO A 179 -1.51 -43.53 -25.77
N PRO A 180 -2.06 -43.88 -24.60
CA PRO A 180 -2.77 -45.14 -24.44
C PRO A 180 -3.96 -45.23 -25.39
N ARG A 181 -4.03 -46.32 -26.15
CA ARG A 181 -5.13 -46.60 -27.10
C ARG A 181 -6.40 -46.99 -26.34
N ARG A 182 -7.13 -46.02 -25.79
CA ARG A 182 -8.59 -46.06 -25.58
C ARG A 182 -9.12 -44.69 -25.15
N PRO A 183 -10.26 -44.22 -25.71
CA PRO A 183 -10.81 -42.93 -25.35
C PRO A 183 -11.49 -42.90 -23.96
N TRP A 184 -11.46 -41.72 -23.34
CA TRP A 184 -11.78 -41.44 -21.94
C TRP A 184 -13.28 -41.50 -21.57
N TRP A 185 -14.19 -41.68 -22.53
CA TRP A 185 -15.66 -41.68 -22.31
C TRP A 185 -16.26 -43.09 -22.11
N LYS A 186 -15.49 -44.06 -21.62
CA LYS A 186 -15.97 -45.44 -21.37
C LYS A 186 -16.15 -45.82 -19.90
N PHE A 187 -16.20 -44.87 -18.98
CA PHE A 187 -16.39 -45.16 -17.54
C PHE A 187 -17.44 -44.31 -16.81
N TRP A 188 -18.21 -43.47 -17.50
CA TRP A 188 -19.40 -42.79 -16.96
C TRP A 188 -20.43 -42.58 -18.07
#